data_AF-A0A7J5A2H3-F1
#
_entry.id   AF-A0A7J5A2H3-F1
#
_cell.length_a   1.000
_cell.length_b   1.000
_cell.length_c   1.000
_cell.angle_alpha   90.00
_cell.angle_beta   90.00
_cell.angle_gamma   90.00
#
_symmetry.space_group_name_H-M   'P 1'
#
loop_
_entity.id
_entity.type
_entity.pdbx_description
1 polymer ?
#
loop_
_entity_poly.entity_id
_entity_poly.type
_entity_poly.pdbx_seq_one_letter_code
_entity_poly.pdbx_strand_id
1 'polypeptide(L)'
;MAITLTVRVVDANLGAVPGALVVLDAGQGTTDAAGRWSTVVSHQPTVPQIRVSHPAYVAERVTFTGDLRSATWDNSLARRAVSGDDVTMTVTLGRMDPSPVVTLSDADVTRIMASRGRDPRAARVVGWPNNPRIHTYAGHYNNTLTFRQANRELLRPAAAAESDAGWDRFGEKREVTVNIAALSRFHFLEYAATQSDPKFVVAVVSPNLPDPKPVTSLDFVVYCSPSTGDYTARYPYGLVNAAAPLQEYLNLARKYLLDEAFFAFQSLGWGNRSVLVMPLFPQGQWGPFATGEGLLRMLREVAVFLHRQCRTSSLGLRKPDATAHELAGPNLRTIFPPLYSGDFGAVPGVGQVAVAGFSQGIGAVKALMSDLTFPVGLNSTLWGVPMGGGTDGRREWARAFREVWDLDGHHSGTGGWRAYLDLLRVWFNHDPGRVVRSYHSGDTGPPDPLTDPHPVWTDLRGGGLDLDRPTPPARGAFWARLLQNARWTDLRVSNPYVDGSSGPQLPVFLDPHHTIPRIGFSHALSMTTLGRAAATRP
;
A
#
# COMPACT_ATOMS: atom_id res chain seq x y z
N MET A 1 32.61 11.46 32.29
CA MET A 1 31.39 12.27 32.57
C MET A 1 30.20 11.35 32.41
N ALA A 2 29.24 11.42 33.33
CA ALA A 2 28.04 10.58 33.28
C ALA A 2 26.98 11.23 32.37
N ILE A 3 26.27 10.41 31.59
CA ILE A 3 25.18 10.85 30.71
C ILE A 3 23.86 10.33 31.26
N THR A 4 22.84 11.18 31.36
CA THR A 4 21.47 10.72 31.61
C THR A 4 20.87 10.28 30.28
N LEU A 5 20.61 8.99 30.12
CA LEU A 5 19.94 8.45 28.93
C LEU A 5 18.46 8.20 29.25
N THR A 6 17.58 8.87 28.52
CA THR A 6 16.14 8.57 28.48
C THR A 6 15.80 7.85 27.18
N VAL A 7 15.28 6.62 27.28
CA VAL A 7 14.68 5.90 26.15
C VAL A 7 13.17 6.13 26.17
N ARG A 8 12.65 6.79 25.13
CA ARG A 8 11.22 6.99 24.91
C ARG A 8 10.74 6.02 23.83
N VAL A 9 9.74 5.21 24.12
CA VAL A 9 9.17 4.24 23.20
C VAL A 9 7.79 4.71 22.75
N VAL A 10 7.61 4.81 21.43
CA VAL A 10 6.34 5.24 20.81
C VAL A 10 5.90 4.27 19.73
N ASP A 11 4.63 4.33 19.32
CA ASP A 11 4.09 3.53 18.22
C ASP A 11 3.92 4.33 16.91
N ALA A 12 3.30 3.72 15.90
CA ALA A 12 3.02 4.34 14.61
C ALA A 12 2.08 5.57 14.67
N ASN A 13 1.33 5.75 15.77
CA ASN A 13 0.52 6.95 16.03
C ASN A 13 1.31 7.99 16.86
N LEU A 14 2.60 7.76 17.11
CA LEU A 14 3.43 8.51 18.06
C LEU A 14 2.91 8.47 19.51
N GLY A 15 2.00 7.54 19.80
CA GLY A 15 1.49 7.29 21.15
C GLY A 15 2.54 6.59 22.00
N ALA A 16 2.56 6.89 23.30
CA ALA A 16 3.44 6.22 24.24
C ALA A 16 3.16 4.71 24.31
N VAL A 17 4.22 3.89 24.38
CA VAL A 17 4.11 2.45 24.62
C VAL A 17 4.57 2.15 26.04
N PRO A 18 3.65 2.08 27.02
CA PRO A 18 3.99 1.69 28.39
C PRO A 18 4.33 0.20 28.49
N GLY A 19 5.15 -0.17 29.46
CA GLY A 19 5.53 -1.57 29.72
C GLY A 19 6.46 -2.20 28.67
N ALA A 20 7.00 -1.42 27.74
CA ALA A 20 8.02 -1.91 26.81
C ALA A 20 9.32 -2.17 27.57
N LEU A 21 9.90 -3.35 27.39
CA LEU A 21 11.19 -3.72 27.95
C LEU A 21 12.30 -3.01 27.16
N VAL A 22 13.14 -2.25 27.86
CA VAL A 22 14.34 -1.62 27.35
C VAL A 22 15.55 -2.31 27.97
N VAL A 23 16.48 -2.76 27.14
CA VAL A 23 17.74 -3.37 27.56
C VAL A 23 18.88 -2.54 26.97
N LEU A 24 19.80 -2.11 27.84
CA LEU A 24 21.03 -1.40 27.49
C LEU A 24 22.18 -2.12 28.20
N ASP A 25 22.93 -2.94 27.47
CA ASP A 25 24.12 -3.70 27.89
C ASP A 25 24.11 -4.26 29.35
N ALA A 26 24.35 -3.43 30.38
CA ALA A 26 24.38 -3.81 31.79
C ALA A 26 23.11 -3.49 32.61
N GLY A 27 22.10 -2.85 32.01
CA GLY A 27 20.87 -2.43 32.67
C GLY A 27 19.62 -2.73 31.84
N GLN A 28 18.49 -2.93 32.52
CA GLN A 28 17.20 -3.08 31.88
C GLN A 28 16.09 -2.47 32.73
N GLY A 29 14.97 -2.18 32.11
CA GLY A 29 13.74 -1.81 32.80
C GLY A 29 12.58 -1.68 31.83
N THR A 30 11.41 -1.32 32.34
CA THR A 30 10.21 -1.12 31.54
C THR A 30 9.86 0.36 31.44
N THR A 31 9.23 0.73 30.33
CA THR A 31 8.73 2.10 30.16
C THR A 31 7.54 2.40 31.06
N ASP A 32 7.47 3.63 31.55
CA ASP A 32 6.36 4.17 32.33
C ASP A 32 5.12 4.48 31.45
N ALA A 33 4.08 5.08 32.05
CA ALA A 33 2.85 5.49 31.36
C ALA A 33 3.08 6.50 30.22
N ALA A 34 4.17 7.29 30.28
CA ALA A 34 4.59 8.22 29.23
C ALA A 34 5.49 7.55 28.18
N GLY A 35 5.72 6.24 28.29
CA GLY A 35 6.58 5.47 27.40
C GLY A 35 8.06 5.71 27.65
N ARG A 36 8.47 6.12 28.86
CA ARG A 36 9.87 6.50 29.17
C ARG A 36 10.53 5.52 30.12
N TRP A 37 11.81 5.28 29.88
CA TRP A 37 12.74 4.62 30.81
C TRP A 37 14.03 5.42 30.85
N SER A 38 14.59 5.69 32.02
CA SER A 38 15.79 6.52 32.17
C SER A 38 16.87 5.83 33.01
N THR A 39 18.13 6.05 32.66
CA THR A 39 19.28 5.53 33.40
C THR A 39 20.49 6.48 33.28
N VAL A 40 21.47 6.32 34.17
CA VAL A 40 22.74 7.07 34.12
C VAL A 40 23.83 6.17 33.55
N VAL A 41 24.45 6.61 32.46
CA VAL A 41 25.54 5.90 31.78
C VAL A 41 26.87 6.53 32.19
N SER A 42 27.51 5.94 33.20
CA SER A 42 28.79 6.43 33.74
C SER A 42 30.03 5.96 32.95
N HIS A 43 29.92 4.81 32.27
CA HIS A 43 30.94 4.26 31.38
C HIS A 43 30.30 3.87 30.05
N GLN A 44 30.76 4.48 28.95
CA GLN A 44 30.26 4.18 27.60
C GLN A 44 30.92 2.87 27.12
N PRO A 45 30.14 1.82 26.82
CA PRO A 45 30.68 0.65 26.13
C PRO A 45 31.21 1.07 24.75
N THR A 46 32.15 0.30 24.20
CA THR A 46 32.80 0.61 22.90
C THR A 46 31.78 0.64 21.76
N VAL A 47 30.72 -0.17 21.86
CA VAL A 47 29.58 -0.21 20.92
C VAL A 47 28.29 -0.35 21.75
N PRO A 48 27.69 0.76 22.21
CA PRO A 48 26.45 0.71 22.97
C PRO A 48 25.32 0.10 22.15
N GLN A 49 24.50 -0.73 22.79
CA GLN A 49 23.31 -1.30 22.15
C GLN A 49 22.06 -1.12 23.00
N ILE A 50 21.04 -0.50 22.41
CA ILE A 50 19.69 -0.42 22.99
C ILE A 50 18.82 -1.46 22.29
N ARG A 51 18.15 -2.31 23.05
CA ARG A 51 17.10 -3.22 22.55
C ARG A 51 15.78 -2.84 23.19
N VAL A 52 14.73 -2.76 22.38
CA VAL A 52 13.38 -2.45 22.84
C VAL A 52 12.45 -3.56 22.37
N SER A 53 11.65 -4.11 23.27
CA SER A 53 10.68 -5.16 22.94
C SER A 53 9.38 -4.99 23.70
N HIS A 54 8.27 -5.32 23.04
CA HIS A 54 6.94 -5.36 23.64
C HIS A 54 6.13 -6.46 22.93
N PRO A 55 5.30 -7.27 23.63
CA PRO A 55 4.62 -8.42 23.03
C PRO A 55 3.78 -8.11 21.79
N ALA A 56 3.18 -6.93 21.75
CA ALA A 56 2.31 -6.48 20.66
C ALA A 56 3.04 -5.82 19.46
N TYR A 57 4.37 -5.70 19.50
CA TYR A 57 5.15 -4.98 18.48
C TYR A 57 6.37 -5.78 18.01
N VAL A 58 6.89 -5.40 16.85
CA VAL A 58 8.19 -5.88 16.37
C VAL A 58 9.29 -5.22 17.19
N ALA A 59 10.18 -6.04 17.76
CA ALA A 59 11.28 -5.57 18.60
C ALA A 59 12.34 -4.83 17.79
N GLU A 60 12.86 -3.75 18.38
CA GLU A 60 13.88 -2.89 17.79
C GLU A 60 15.24 -3.05 18.46
N ARG A 61 16.28 -2.74 17.71
CA ARG A 61 17.66 -2.69 18.20
C ARG A 61 18.38 -1.52 17.55
N VAL A 62 19.07 -0.75 18.37
CA VAL A 62 19.86 0.40 17.95
C VAL A 62 21.30 0.15 18.38
N THR A 63 22.20 0.07 17.42
CA THR A 63 23.64 -0.08 17.63
C THR A 63 24.30 1.25 17.37
N PHE A 64 25.09 1.75 18.33
CA PHE A 64 25.78 3.03 18.22
C PHE A 64 27.25 2.85 17.87
N THR A 65 27.82 3.84 17.18
CA THR A 65 29.28 4.01 17.06
C THR A 65 29.68 5.39 17.56
N GLY A 66 30.57 5.44 18.56
CA GLY A 66 30.99 6.68 19.23
C GLY A 66 30.25 6.98 20.54
N ASP A 67 30.47 8.20 21.09
CA ASP A 67 29.82 8.71 22.31
C ASP A 67 28.33 8.98 22.09
N LEU A 68 27.44 8.57 23.00
CA LEU A 68 25.99 8.72 22.80
C LEU A 68 25.52 10.15 22.42
N ARG A 69 26.25 11.22 22.76
CA ARG A 69 25.91 12.60 22.37
C ARG A 69 26.23 12.90 20.90
N SER A 70 27.26 12.28 20.33
CA SER A 70 27.74 12.54 18.95
C SER A 70 27.71 11.32 18.04
N ALA A 71 27.37 10.14 18.56
CA ALA A 71 27.35 8.86 17.87
C ALA A 71 26.47 8.87 16.61
N THR A 72 26.81 7.97 15.70
CA THR A 72 25.90 7.53 14.63
C THR A 72 25.28 6.18 15.04
N TRP A 73 24.14 5.83 14.45
CA TRP A 73 23.43 4.58 14.77
C TRP A 73 22.89 3.89 13.52
N ASP A 74 22.51 2.62 13.64
CA ASP A 74 22.12 1.73 12.53
C ASP A 74 20.60 1.55 12.33
N ASN A 75 19.77 2.26 13.10
CA ASN A 75 18.31 2.08 13.11
C ASN A 75 17.57 3.38 12.81
N SER A 76 16.90 3.44 11.67
CA SER A 76 16.12 4.61 11.23
C SER A 76 14.88 4.89 12.08
N LEU A 77 14.36 3.92 12.83
CA LEU A 77 13.25 4.15 13.78
C LEU A 77 13.72 4.78 15.10
N ALA A 78 15.01 5.04 15.25
CA ALA A 78 15.57 5.72 16.41
C ALA A 78 15.89 7.19 16.09
N ARG A 79 15.51 8.10 16.99
CA ARG A 79 15.82 9.53 16.91
C ARG A 79 16.45 10.01 18.21
N ARG A 80 17.57 10.71 18.08
CA ARG A 80 18.29 11.31 19.21
C ARG A 80 17.95 12.79 19.37
N ALA A 81 17.73 13.22 20.61
CA ALA A 81 17.82 14.61 21.04
C ALA A 81 18.86 14.72 22.17
N VAL A 82 19.66 15.79 22.16
CA VAL A 82 20.73 16.02 23.15
C VAL A 82 20.53 17.41 23.76
N SER A 83 20.59 17.49 25.09
CA SER A 83 20.52 18.75 25.84
C SER A 83 21.53 18.68 27.00
N GLY A 84 22.73 19.23 26.79
CA GLY A 84 23.83 19.08 27.75
C GLY A 84 24.23 17.61 27.92
N ASP A 85 24.17 17.10 29.15
CA ASP A 85 24.45 15.70 29.49
C ASP A 85 23.20 14.79 29.43
N ASP A 86 22.04 15.34 29.05
CA ASP A 86 20.82 14.58 28.85
C ASP A 86 20.69 14.15 27.38
N VAL A 87 20.59 12.85 27.15
CA VAL A 87 20.34 12.24 25.85
C VAL A 87 18.97 11.57 25.87
N THR A 88 18.07 11.99 24.98
CA THR A 88 16.79 11.29 24.76
C THR A 88 16.85 10.53 23.45
N MET A 89 16.68 9.21 23.53
CA MET A 89 16.52 8.33 22.38
C MET A 89 15.05 7.94 22.23
N THR A 90 14.38 8.45 21.19
CA THR A 90 13.03 8.01 20.84
C THR A 90 13.10 6.83 19.89
N VAL A 91 12.52 5.68 20.25
CA VAL A 91 12.43 4.48 19.43
C VAL A 91 10.96 4.25 19.04
N THR A 92 10.68 4.23 17.74
CA THR A 92 9.35 3.91 17.22
C THR A 92 9.21 2.40 17.00
N LEU A 93 8.14 1.80 17.53
CA LEU A 93 7.80 0.40 17.30
C LEU A 93 6.64 0.27 16.31
N GLY A 94 6.84 -0.57 15.29
CA GLY A 94 5.78 -0.98 14.37
C GLY A 94 5.22 -2.37 14.72
N ARG A 95 3.98 -2.64 14.32
CA ARG A 95 3.28 -3.93 14.51
C ARG A 95 3.42 -4.87 13.32
N MET A 96 3.74 -4.32 12.15
CA MET A 96 3.92 -5.08 10.92
C MET A 96 5.34 -5.66 10.80
N ASP A 97 5.39 -6.93 10.41
CA ASP A 97 6.61 -7.67 10.09
C ASP A 97 6.47 -8.22 8.65
N PRO A 98 7.50 -8.18 7.81
CA PRO A 98 7.41 -8.80 6.50
C PRO A 98 7.22 -10.31 6.60
N SER A 99 6.38 -10.85 5.72
CA SER A 99 6.19 -12.29 5.58
C SER A 99 7.54 -12.94 5.27
N PRO A 100 7.92 -14.05 5.93
CA PRO A 100 9.24 -14.65 5.75
C PRO A 100 9.53 -14.97 4.27
N VAL A 101 10.70 -14.51 3.80
CA VAL A 101 11.19 -14.73 2.42
C VAL A 101 12.23 -15.86 2.33
N VAL A 102 12.49 -16.57 3.42
CA VAL A 102 13.55 -17.59 3.50
C VAL A 102 12.97 -18.98 3.68
N THR A 103 13.58 -19.99 3.07
CA THR A 103 13.34 -21.38 3.44
C THR A 103 13.86 -21.57 4.86
N LEU A 104 12.96 -21.88 5.80
CA LEU A 104 13.33 -22.04 7.21
C LEU A 104 13.57 -23.52 7.51
N SER A 105 14.65 -23.79 8.24
CA SER A 105 14.87 -25.12 8.83
C SER A 105 13.78 -25.40 9.89
N ASP A 106 13.46 -26.66 10.16
CA ASP A 106 12.48 -27.01 11.21
C ASP A 106 12.92 -26.51 12.59
N ALA A 107 14.22 -26.36 12.83
CA ALA A 107 14.77 -25.76 14.05
C ALA A 107 14.47 -24.24 14.13
N ASP A 108 14.60 -23.51 13.01
CA ASP A 108 14.25 -22.09 12.93
C ASP A 108 12.75 -21.86 13.04
N VAL A 109 11.96 -22.73 12.41
CA VAL A 109 10.50 -22.77 12.55
C VAL A 109 10.12 -22.94 14.01
N THR A 110 10.69 -23.93 14.69
CA THR A 110 10.43 -24.20 16.10
C THR A 110 10.83 -23.03 17.00
N ARG A 111 11.99 -22.40 16.74
CA ARG A 111 12.47 -21.22 17.49
C ARG A 111 11.60 -19.99 17.27
N ILE A 112 11.16 -19.73 16.03
CA ILE A 112 10.26 -18.62 15.71
C ILE A 112 8.87 -18.90 16.29
N MET A 113 8.39 -20.15 16.22
CA MET A 113 7.15 -20.57 16.88
C MET A 113 7.22 -20.41 18.39
N ALA A 114 8.32 -20.76 19.04
CA ALA A 114 8.50 -20.62 20.49
C ALA A 114 8.57 -19.16 20.93
N SER A 115 9.22 -18.29 20.14
CA SER A 115 9.41 -16.87 20.49
C SER A 115 8.25 -15.96 20.07
N ARG A 116 7.51 -16.34 19.02
CA ARG A 116 6.46 -15.51 18.42
C ARG A 116 5.10 -16.21 18.34
N GLY A 117 4.98 -17.44 18.83
CA GLY A 117 3.75 -18.23 18.85
C GLY A 117 3.21 -18.64 17.47
N ARG A 118 4.01 -18.58 16.40
CA ARG A 118 3.52 -18.63 15.01
C ARG A 118 4.43 -19.39 14.04
N ASP A 119 3.84 -20.18 13.12
CA ASP A 119 4.57 -20.86 12.04
C ASP A 119 5.01 -19.85 10.96
N PRO A 120 6.32 -19.73 10.68
CA PRO A 120 6.88 -18.81 9.69
C PRO A 120 6.99 -19.38 8.26
N ARG A 121 6.62 -20.64 7.98
CA ARG A 121 6.71 -21.25 6.62
C ARG A 121 5.62 -20.78 5.65
N ALA A 122 5.06 -19.60 5.89
CA ALA A 122 3.73 -19.29 5.40
C ALA A 122 3.71 -18.73 3.97
N ALA A 123 4.73 -18.02 3.50
CA ALA A 123 4.80 -17.59 2.09
C ALA A 123 5.74 -18.50 1.29
N ARG A 124 5.31 -18.93 0.10
CA ARG A 124 6.12 -19.76 -0.80
C ARG A 124 7.22 -18.91 -1.42
N VAL A 125 8.45 -19.29 -1.14
CA VAL A 125 9.65 -18.66 -1.68
C VAL A 125 10.36 -19.63 -2.62
N VAL A 126 10.99 -19.09 -3.66
CA VAL A 126 11.79 -19.84 -4.62
C VAL A 126 13.22 -19.30 -4.58
N GLY A 127 14.18 -20.20 -4.72
CA GLY A 127 15.58 -19.79 -4.90
C GLY A 127 15.70 -18.97 -6.18
N TRP A 128 16.52 -17.93 -6.15
CA TRP A 128 16.78 -17.15 -7.35
C TRP A 128 17.60 -17.99 -8.35
N PRO A 129 17.22 -18.08 -9.64
CA PRO A 129 17.87 -18.97 -10.60
C PRO A 129 19.40 -18.80 -10.69
N ASN A 130 19.90 -17.59 -10.44
CA ASN A 130 21.32 -17.25 -10.58
C ASN A 130 22.01 -16.91 -9.25
N ASN A 131 21.32 -17.04 -8.11
CA ASN A 131 21.92 -16.81 -6.80
C ASN A 131 21.30 -17.73 -5.74
N PRO A 132 21.98 -18.84 -5.36
CA PRO A 132 21.44 -19.81 -4.41
C PRO A 132 21.32 -19.27 -2.98
N ARG A 133 21.86 -18.08 -2.69
CA ARG A 133 21.76 -17.40 -1.37
C ARG A 133 20.56 -16.46 -1.27
N ILE A 134 19.86 -16.20 -2.38
CA ILE A 134 18.71 -15.30 -2.43
C ILE A 134 17.44 -16.10 -2.66
N HIS A 135 16.42 -15.79 -1.86
CA HIS A 135 15.07 -16.32 -2.02
C HIS A 135 14.10 -15.16 -2.27
N THR A 136 13.16 -15.37 -3.18
CA THR A 136 12.09 -14.40 -3.50
C THR A 136 10.73 -15.09 -3.43
N TYR A 137 9.65 -14.34 -3.26
CA TYR A 137 8.30 -14.91 -3.35
C TYR A 137 8.07 -15.52 -4.74
N ALA A 138 7.35 -16.64 -4.80
CA ALA A 138 7.09 -17.34 -6.05
C ALA A 138 6.37 -16.44 -7.09
N GLY A 139 6.98 -16.30 -8.27
CA GLY A 139 6.45 -15.49 -9.38
C GLY A 139 6.83 -14.00 -9.34
N HIS A 140 7.65 -13.56 -8.38
CA HIS A 140 8.16 -12.20 -8.36
C HIS A 140 9.41 -12.12 -9.23
N TYR A 141 9.23 -11.75 -10.49
CA TYR A 141 10.32 -11.60 -11.45
C TYR A 141 10.69 -10.14 -11.65
N ASN A 142 11.98 -9.88 -11.82
CA ASN A 142 12.53 -8.55 -12.06
C ASN A 142 12.44 -8.20 -13.54
N ASN A 143 11.21 -8.13 -14.03
CA ASN A 143 10.95 -7.89 -15.43
C ASN A 143 11.18 -6.42 -15.75
N THR A 144 11.85 -6.17 -16.87
CA THR A 144 11.75 -4.90 -17.56
C THR A 144 10.67 -5.05 -18.61
N LEU A 145 9.62 -4.24 -18.51
CA LEU A 145 8.47 -4.32 -19.42
C LEU A 145 8.29 -2.99 -20.15
N THR A 146 8.10 -3.08 -21.46
CA THR A 146 7.63 -1.98 -22.29
C THR A 146 6.13 -2.14 -22.49
N PHE A 147 5.36 -1.10 -22.16
CA PHE A 147 3.91 -1.12 -22.28
C PHE A 147 3.37 0.29 -22.56
N ARG A 148 2.11 0.35 -23.01
CA ARG A 148 1.40 1.60 -23.30
C ARG A 148 0.62 2.05 -22.07
N GLN A 149 0.64 3.36 -21.80
CA GLN A 149 -0.12 4.00 -20.73
C GLN A 149 -1.20 4.92 -21.28
N ALA A 150 -2.35 4.97 -20.61
CA ALA A 150 -3.44 5.89 -20.89
C ALA A 150 -3.05 7.33 -20.54
N ASN A 151 -3.24 8.26 -21.49
CA ASN A 151 -3.14 9.71 -21.26
C ASN A 151 -4.45 10.29 -20.67
N ARG A 152 -4.42 11.56 -20.26
CA ARG A 152 -5.59 12.29 -19.72
C ARG A 152 -6.82 12.29 -20.64
N GLU A 153 -6.61 12.31 -21.95
CA GLU A 153 -7.67 12.09 -22.94
C GLU A 153 -7.62 10.64 -23.43
N LEU A 154 -8.35 9.75 -22.74
CA LEU A 154 -8.29 8.32 -23.01
C LEU A 154 -8.95 7.90 -24.32
N LEU A 155 -10.03 8.56 -24.75
CA LEU A 155 -10.74 8.22 -26.00
C LEU A 155 -10.31 9.14 -27.14
N ARG A 156 -10.23 8.57 -28.36
CA ARG A 156 -9.97 9.33 -29.59
C ARG A 156 -11.14 10.26 -29.92
N PRO A 157 -10.90 11.41 -30.57
CA PRO A 157 -11.98 12.23 -31.14
C PRO A 157 -12.77 11.51 -32.23
N ALA A 158 -12.11 10.67 -33.04
CA ALA A 158 -12.75 9.82 -34.02
C ALA A 158 -13.16 8.48 -33.39
N ALA A 159 -14.24 7.88 -33.88
CA ALA A 159 -14.64 6.54 -33.47
C ALA A 159 -13.53 5.52 -33.80
N ALA A 160 -13.31 4.55 -32.91
CA ALA A 160 -12.41 3.44 -33.19
C ALA A 160 -12.94 2.64 -34.39
N ALA A 161 -12.04 2.27 -35.31
CA ALA A 161 -12.39 1.38 -36.40
C ALA A 161 -12.65 -0.04 -35.85
N GLU A 162 -13.46 -0.84 -36.53
CA GLU A 162 -13.68 -2.25 -36.17
C GLU A 162 -12.38 -3.08 -36.23
N SER A 163 -11.47 -2.68 -37.13
CA SER A 163 -10.12 -3.25 -37.23
C SER A 163 -9.17 -2.81 -36.11
N ASP A 164 -9.51 -1.78 -35.33
CA ASP A 164 -8.69 -1.37 -34.20
C ASP A 164 -8.78 -2.45 -33.11
N ALA A 165 -7.63 -2.94 -32.65
CA ALA A 165 -7.53 -3.97 -31.64
C ALA A 165 -6.82 -3.48 -30.38
N GLY A 166 -7.20 -4.03 -29.23
CA GLY A 166 -6.59 -3.74 -27.93
C GLY A 166 -6.45 -2.24 -27.66
N TRP A 167 -5.22 -1.80 -27.37
CA TRP A 167 -4.94 -0.39 -27.09
C TRP A 167 -5.30 0.54 -28.26
N ASP A 168 -5.28 0.09 -29.51
CA ASP A 168 -5.55 0.92 -30.69
C ASP A 168 -6.97 1.45 -30.79
N ARG A 169 -7.86 1.09 -29.85
CA ARG A 169 -9.17 1.73 -29.69
C ARG A 169 -9.11 3.05 -28.90
N PHE A 170 -8.07 3.21 -28.08
CA PHE A 170 -7.87 4.36 -27.21
C PHE A 170 -7.01 5.46 -27.86
N GLY A 171 -7.08 6.67 -27.30
CA GLY A 171 -6.43 7.92 -27.70
C GLY A 171 -4.90 7.89 -27.74
N GLU A 172 -4.26 9.06 -27.70
CA GLU A 172 -2.79 9.16 -27.67
C GLU A 172 -2.22 8.35 -26.50
N LYS A 173 -1.06 7.72 -26.74
CA LYS A 173 -0.46 6.79 -25.80
C LYS A 173 0.99 7.13 -25.60
N ARG A 174 1.44 6.95 -24.37
CA ARG A 174 2.85 6.95 -24.04
C ARG A 174 3.33 5.51 -23.95
N GLU A 175 4.33 5.16 -24.76
CA GLU A 175 5.08 3.92 -24.57
C GLU A 175 6.17 4.16 -23.52
N VAL A 176 6.22 3.32 -22.48
CA VAL A 176 7.17 3.45 -21.39
C VAL A 176 7.78 2.10 -21.07
N THR A 177 9.10 2.09 -20.86
CA THR A 177 9.84 0.93 -20.37
C THR A 177 10.11 1.09 -18.88
N VAL A 178 9.65 0.14 -18.08
CA VAL A 178 9.81 0.15 -16.61
C VAL A 178 10.58 -1.09 -16.19
N ASN A 179 11.72 -0.87 -15.52
CA ASN A 179 12.40 -1.88 -14.72
C ASN A 179 11.90 -1.77 -13.28
N ILE A 180 10.97 -2.65 -12.90
CA ILE A 180 10.30 -2.58 -11.60
C ILE A 180 11.26 -2.75 -10.42
N ALA A 181 12.29 -3.58 -10.57
CA ALA A 181 13.28 -3.84 -9.53
C ALA A 181 14.24 -2.66 -9.32
N ALA A 182 14.55 -1.93 -10.39
CA ALA A 182 15.34 -0.71 -10.30
C ALA A 182 14.56 0.45 -9.66
N LEU A 183 13.24 0.47 -9.84
CA LEU A 183 12.40 1.62 -9.46
C LEU A 183 11.54 1.39 -8.21
N SER A 184 11.44 0.17 -7.69
CA SER A 184 10.55 -0.12 -6.55
C SER A 184 10.99 -1.35 -5.73
N ARG A 185 10.29 -1.59 -4.61
CA ARG A 185 10.33 -2.83 -3.85
C ARG A 185 8.92 -3.32 -3.55
N PHE A 186 8.74 -4.63 -3.58
CA PHE A 186 7.51 -5.33 -3.24
C PHE A 186 7.66 -6.05 -1.90
N HIS A 187 6.65 -5.96 -1.05
CA HIS A 187 6.63 -6.62 0.25
C HIS A 187 5.26 -7.24 0.52
N PHE A 188 5.24 -8.39 1.18
CA PHE A 188 4.08 -8.81 1.95
C PHE A 188 4.36 -8.49 3.42
N LEU A 189 3.44 -7.77 4.04
CA LEU A 189 3.49 -7.39 5.45
C LEU A 189 2.36 -8.09 6.20
N GLU A 190 2.65 -8.55 7.41
CA GLU A 190 1.70 -9.20 8.29
C GLU A 190 1.49 -8.37 9.53
N TYR A 191 0.23 -8.21 9.95
CA TYR A 191 -0.05 -7.90 11.35
C TYR A 191 0.21 -9.13 12.21
N ALA A 192 1.07 -8.99 13.22
CA ALA A 192 1.27 -10.04 14.20
C ALA A 192 -0.02 -10.26 15.00
N ALA A 193 -0.74 -11.34 14.70
CA ALA A 193 -1.83 -11.83 15.54
C ALA A 193 -1.26 -12.38 16.86
N THR A 194 -1.90 -12.09 18.00
CA THR A 194 -1.90 -13.06 19.11
C THR A 194 -2.70 -14.29 18.67
N GLN A 195 -2.49 -15.45 19.29
CA GLN A 195 -3.04 -16.74 18.85
C GLN A 195 -4.58 -16.80 18.65
N SER A 196 -5.33 -15.81 19.13
CA SER A 196 -6.80 -15.74 19.09
C SER A 196 -7.43 -14.93 17.95
N ASP A 197 -6.68 -14.08 17.22
CA ASP A 197 -7.25 -13.15 16.23
C ASP A 197 -6.86 -13.47 14.77
N PRO A 198 -7.70 -13.12 13.77
CA PRO A 198 -7.39 -13.35 12.36
C PRO A 198 -6.14 -12.59 11.91
N LYS A 199 -5.26 -13.28 11.16
CA LYS A 199 -4.06 -12.69 10.55
C LYS A 199 -4.46 -11.82 9.37
N PHE A 200 -3.87 -10.65 9.19
CA PHE A 200 -4.07 -9.87 7.98
C PHE A 200 -2.77 -9.62 7.25
N VAL A 201 -2.80 -9.83 5.94
CA VAL A 201 -1.65 -9.64 5.05
C VAL A 201 -1.91 -8.43 4.16
N VAL A 202 -0.89 -7.63 3.96
CA VAL A 202 -0.93 -6.44 3.11
C VAL A 202 0.21 -6.55 2.10
N ALA A 203 -0.11 -6.49 0.81
CA ALA A 203 0.88 -6.34 -0.23
C ALA A 203 1.23 -4.86 -0.41
N VAL A 204 2.52 -4.53 -0.51
CA VAL A 204 3.02 -3.16 -0.61
C VAL A 204 4.03 -3.06 -1.74
N VAL A 205 3.79 -2.14 -2.68
CA VAL A 205 4.80 -1.69 -3.65
C VAL A 205 5.25 -0.30 -3.24
N SER A 206 6.51 -0.16 -2.86
CA SER A 206 7.13 1.11 -2.51
C SER A 206 8.04 1.58 -3.63
N PRO A 207 7.81 2.76 -4.24
CA PRO A 207 8.73 3.33 -5.21
C PRO A 207 10.03 3.76 -4.52
N ASN A 208 11.14 3.70 -5.26
CA ASN A 208 12.41 4.28 -4.80
C ASN A 208 12.31 5.81 -4.84
N LEU A 209 12.30 6.42 -3.66
CA LEU A 209 12.20 7.88 -3.52
C LEU A 209 13.57 8.55 -3.74
N PRO A 210 13.67 9.54 -4.65
CA PRO A 210 14.95 10.21 -4.94
C PRO A 210 15.37 11.23 -3.87
N ASP A 211 14.54 11.49 -2.87
CA ASP A 211 14.74 12.55 -1.89
C ASP A 211 15.92 12.25 -0.96
N PRO A 212 16.86 13.19 -0.74
CA PRO A 212 18.04 12.94 0.09
C PRO A 212 17.71 12.70 1.58
N LYS A 213 16.54 13.16 2.03
CA LYS A 213 16.02 13.00 3.39
C LYS A 213 14.61 12.43 3.32
N PRO A 214 14.10 11.81 4.41
CA PRO A 214 12.73 11.32 4.40
C PRO A 214 11.74 12.41 4.06
N VAL A 215 10.79 12.07 3.20
CA VAL A 215 9.62 12.90 2.96
C VAL A 215 8.82 13.06 4.26
N THR A 216 8.12 14.19 4.41
CA THR A 216 7.29 14.44 5.60
C THR A 216 6.08 13.53 5.67
N SER A 217 5.57 13.12 4.50
CA SER A 217 4.42 12.23 4.36
C SER A 217 4.55 11.36 3.12
N LEU A 218 3.94 10.18 3.15
CA LEU A 218 3.78 9.29 2.00
C LEU A 218 2.34 9.38 1.49
N ASP A 219 2.17 9.52 0.19
CA ASP A 219 0.87 9.34 -0.45
C ASP A 219 0.64 7.86 -0.75
N PHE A 220 -0.61 7.43 -0.74
CA PHE A 220 -0.99 6.02 -0.91
C PHE A 220 -2.08 5.83 -1.94
N VAL A 221 -1.98 4.73 -2.69
CA VAL A 221 -3.10 4.18 -3.46
C VAL A 221 -3.43 2.82 -2.86
N VAL A 222 -4.61 2.71 -2.26
CA VAL A 222 -5.11 1.47 -1.66
C VAL A 222 -6.02 0.78 -2.67
N TYR A 223 -5.68 -0.44 -3.08
CA TYR A 223 -6.51 -1.24 -3.97
C TYR A 223 -7.24 -2.34 -3.19
N CYS A 224 -8.57 -2.25 -3.17
CA CYS A 224 -9.49 -3.23 -2.62
C CYS A 224 -9.83 -4.27 -3.71
N SER A 225 -9.27 -5.47 -3.54
CA SER A 225 -9.39 -6.59 -4.48
C SER A 225 -10.82 -7.17 -4.56
N PRO A 226 -11.14 -7.99 -5.58
CA PRO A 226 -12.44 -8.63 -5.68
C PRO A 226 -12.65 -9.68 -4.57
N SER A 227 -13.86 -10.24 -4.49
CA SER A 227 -14.21 -11.29 -3.53
C SER A 227 -13.31 -12.52 -3.64
N THR A 228 -12.92 -13.09 -2.51
CA THR A 228 -12.17 -14.36 -2.44
C THR A 228 -13.07 -15.54 -2.05
N GLY A 229 -14.39 -15.44 -2.30
CA GLY A 229 -15.36 -16.45 -1.85
C GLY A 229 -15.18 -17.83 -2.46
N ASP A 230 -14.69 -17.86 -3.69
CA ASP A 230 -14.43 -19.12 -4.41
C ASP A 230 -13.06 -19.72 -4.07
N TYR A 231 -12.27 -19.06 -3.21
CA TYR A 231 -10.95 -19.55 -2.83
C TYR A 231 -11.07 -20.74 -1.89
N THR A 232 -10.39 -21.82 -2.24
CA THR A 232 -10.41 -23.07 -1.47
C THR A 232 -9.23 -23.15 -0.50
N ALA A 233 -8.17 -22.38 -0.75
CA ALA A 233 -7.04 -22.29 0.15
C ALA A 233 -7.41 -21.68 1.51
N ARG A 234 -6.80 -22.18 2.59
CA ARG A 234 -6.91 -21.56 3.92
C ARG A 234 -6.23 -20.20 3.95
N TYR A 235 -6.94 -19.14 4.30
CA TYR A 235 -6.35 -17.81 4.43
C TYR A 235 -5.29 -17.72 5.57
N PRO A 236 -4.20 -16.94 5.42
CA PRO A 236 -3.75 -16.24 4.21
C PRO A 236 -2.80 -17.06 3.31
N TYR A 237 -2.35 -18.22 3.79
CA TYR A 237 -1.14 -18.88 3.29
C TYR A 237 -1.33 -20.34 2.87
N GLY A 238 -2.55 -20.84 2.98
CA GLY A 238 -2.92 -22.18 2.58
C GLY A 238 -2.59 -22.43 1.11
N LEU A 239 -2.28 -23.68 0.83
CA LEU A 239 -2.10 -24.18 -0.53
C LEU A 239 -3.42 -24.76 -1.02
N VAL A 240 -3.75 -24.55 -2.29
CA VAL A 240 -4.91 -25.20 -2.94
C VAL A 240 -4.79 -26.71 -2.87
N ASN A 241 -3.61 -27.23 -3.23
CA ASN A 241 -3.24 -28.62 -2.98
C ASN A 241 -1.71 -28.73 -2.85
N ALA A 242 -1.23 -29.83 -2.25
CA ALA A 242 0.21 -30.03 -2.02
C ALA A 242 0.98 -30.35 -3.32
N ALA A 243 0.32 -30.92 -4.34
CA ALA A 243 0.93 -31.35 -5.60
C ALA A 243 1.17 -30.19 -6.59
N ALA A 244 0.34 -29.14 -6.51
CA ALA A 244 0.36 -27.91 -7.29
C ALA A 244 0.28 -26.73 -6.29
N PRO A 245 1.40 -26.41 -5.61
CA PRO A 245 1.41 -25.49 -4.48
C PRO A 245 1.19 -24.03 -4.91
N LEU A 246 -0.09 -23.65 -4.99
CA LEU A 246 -0.56 -22.28 -5.26
C LEU A 246 -1.12 -21.65 -3.98
N GLN A 247 -0.72 -20.41 -3.70
CA GLN A 247 -1.21 -19.59 -2.60
C GLN A 247 -2.14 -18.51 -3.13
N GLU A 248 -3.44 -18.81 -3.23
CA GLU A 248 -4.41 -18.00 -3.98
C GLU A 248 -4.46 -16.54 -3.52
N TYR A 249 -4.38 -16.28 -2.20
CA TYR A 249 -4.40 -14.92 -1.65
C TYR A 249 -3.16 -14.10 -1.99
N LEU A 250 -1.96 -14.68 -1.87
CA LEU A 250 -0.74 -13.97 -2.27
C LEU A 250 -0.67 -13.81 -3.79
N ASN A 251 -1.12 -14.82 -4.53
CA ASN A 251 -1.20 -14.78 -5.98
C ASN A 251 -2.18 -13.70 -6.47
N LEU A 252 -3.23 -13.41 -5.71
CA LEU A 252 -4.17 -12.32 -6.00
C LEU A 252 -3.44 -10.96 -6.02
N ALA A 253 -2.60 -10.68 -5.03
CA ALA A 253 -1.79 -9.46 -5.03
C ALA A 253 -0.85 -9.39 -6.23
N ARG A 254 -0.20 -10.52 -6.55
CA ARG A 254 0.71 -10.62 -7.69
C ARG A 254 -0.01 -10.35 -9.02
N LYS A 255 -1.19 -10.95 -9.20
CA LYS A 255 -2.07 -10.79 -10.38
C LYS A 255 -2.33 -9.31 -10.69
N TYR A 256 -2.75 -8.53 -9.69
CA TYR A 256 -3.09 -7.12 -9.92
C TYR A 256 -1.88 -6.19 -9.92
N LEU A 257 -0.98 -6.33 -8.94
CA LEU A 257 0.13 -5.40 -8.79
C LEU A 257 1.21 -5.61 -9.83
N LEU A 258 1.48 -6.86 -10.25
CA LEU A 258 2.67 -7.23 -11.02
C LEU A 258 2.38 -7.89 -12.37
N ASP A 259 1.46 -8.86 -12.47
CA ASP A 259 1.43 -9.80 -13.61
C ASP A 259 0.38 -9.51 -14.69
N GLU A 260 -0.85 -9.17 -14.32
CA GLU A 260 -1.96 -9.07 -15.28
C GLU A 260 -2.45 -7.63 -15.44
N ALA A 261 -2.73 -6.95 -14.31
CA ALA A 261 -3.17 -5.56 -14.33
C ALA A 261 -2.00 -4.57 -14.29
N PHE A 262 -0.81 -5.01 -13.88
CA PHE A 262 0.45 -4.25 -13.90
C PHE A 262 0.39 -2.89 -13.15
N PHE A 263 -0.39 -2.77 -12.07
CA PHE A 263 -0.55 -1.49 -11.37
C PHE A 263 0.77 -0.86 -10.92
N ALA A 264 1.72 -1.67 -10.44
CA ALA A 264 3.05 -1.19 -10.07
C ALA A 264 3.79 -0.58 -11.27
N PHE A 265 3.81 -1.28 -12.40
CA PHE A 265 4.46 -0.78 -13.62
C PHE A 265 3.80 0.53 -14.08
N GLN A 266 2.46 0.59 -14.09
CA GLN A 266 1.74 1.79 -14.50
C GLN A 266 2.04 2.98 -13.59
N SER A 267 2.06 2.78 -12.27
CA SER A 267 2.40 3.83 -11.31
C SER A 267 3.82 4.37 -11.54
N LEU A 268 4.79 3.45 -11.67
CA LEU A 268 6.19 3.79 -11.88
C LEU A 268 6.46 4.44 -13.25
N GLY A 269 5.77 4.01 -14.31
CA GLY A 269 5.90 4.59 -15.65
C GLY A 269 5.40 6.05 -15.71
N TRP A 270 4.44 6.39 -14.85
CA TRP A 270 4.01 7.76 -14.62
C TRP A 270 4.97 8.58 -13.74
N GLY A 271 6.04 7.98 -13.22
CA GLY A 271 6.91 8.60 -12.22
C GLY A 271 6.18 8.91 -10.91
N ASN A 272 5.10 8.18 -10.62
CA ASN A 272 4.31 8.40 -9.43
C ASN A 272 5.07 7.87 -8.19
N ARG A 273 5.11 8.68 -7.14
CA ARG A 273 5.83 8.41 -5.89
C ARG A 273 4.94 7.87 -4.77
N SER A 274 3.66 7.63 -5.03
CA SER A 274 2.75 7.02 -4.06
C SER A 274 3.09 5.55 -3.83
N VAL A 275 2.85 5.09 -2.61
CA VAL A 275 2.99 3.69 -2.23
C VAL A 275 1.70 2.97 -2.61
N LEU A 276 1.79 1.90 -3.38
CA LEU A 276 0.63 1.06 -3.69
C LEU A 276 0.45 0.03 -2.57
N VAL A 277 -0.76 -0.07 -2.05
CA VAL A 277 -1.11 -0.96 -0.94
C VAL A 277 -2.31 -1.78 -1.35
N MET A 278 -2.24 -3.09 -1.17
CA MET A 278 -3.36 -4.00 -1.44
C MET A 278 -3.56 -4.90 -0.23
N PRO A 279 -4.52 -4.57 0.64
CA PRO A 279 -4.92 -5.43 1.74
C PRO A 279 -5.51 -6.74 1.18
N LEU A 280 -5.07 -7.86 1.72
CA LEU A 280 -5.64 -9.17 1.45
C LEU A 280 -6.64 -9.53 2.55
N PHE A 281 -7.72 -10.20 2.18
CA PHE A 281 -8.79 -10.56 3.09
C PHE A 281 -9.44 -11.87 2.64
N PRO A 282 -9.98 -12.69 3.57
CA PRO A 282 -10.92 -13.74 3.23
C PRO A 282 -12.32 -13.13 3.05
N GLN A 283 -13.18 -13.80 2.27
CA GLN A 283 -14.51 -13.31 1.92
C GLN A 283 -15.28 -12.79 3.14
N GLY A 284 -15.86 -11.59 3.00
CA GLY A 284 -16.67 -10.95 4.04
C GLY A 284 -15.88 -10.42 5.24
N GLN A 285 -14.56 -10.58 5.30
CA GLN A 285 -13.73 -10.19 6.44
C GLN A 285 -12.68 -9.15 6.07
N TRP A 286 -13.12 -7.96 5.64
CA TRP A 286 -12.21 -6.80 5.50
C TRP A 286 -11.60 -6.35 6.84
N GLY A 287 -12.19 -6.78 7.96
CA GLY A 287 -11.72 -6.49 9.30
C GLY A 287 -11.54 -4.98 9.52
N PRO A 288 -10.41 -4.53 10.08
CA PRO A 288 -10.19 -3.11 10.37
C PRO A 288 -9.99 -2.27 9.10
N PHE A 289 -9.65 -2.87 7.95
CA PHE A 289 -9.32 -2.14 6.73
C PHE A 289 -10.54 -1.54 6.00
N ALA A 290 -11.76 -1.97 6.35
CA ALA A 290 -13.00 -1.35 5.88
C ALA A 290 -13.43 -0.13 6.71
N THR A 291 -12.61 0.31 7.67
CA THR A 291 -12.87 1.50 8.49
C THR A 291 -11.76 2.52 8.29
N GLY A 292 -12.12 3.81 8.30
CA GLY A 292 -11.16 4.88 8.07
C GLY A 292 -9.98 4.88 9.05
N GLU A 293 -10.27 4.62 10.34
CA GLU A 293 -9.24 4.56 11.38
C GLU A 293 -8.34 3.33 11.26
N GLY A 294 -8.93 2.16 11.00
CA GLY A 294 -8.15 0.93 10.82
C GLY A 294 -7.29 0.99 9.58
N LEU A 295 -7.80 1.58 8.48
CA LEU A 295 -7.03 1.80 7.27
C LEU A 295 -5.92 2.85 7.48
N LEU A 296 -6.21 3.98 8.13
CA LEU A 296 -5.19 4.99 8.48
C LEU A 296 -4.08 4.38 9.34
N ARG A 297 -4.44 3.57 10.35
CA ARG A 297 -3.47 2.87 11.20
C ARG A 297 -2.61 1.91 10.37
N MET A 298 -3.22 1.16 9.45
CA MET A 298 -2.51 0.28 8.52
C MET A 298 -1.50 1.04 7.66
N LEU A 299 -1.86 2.19 7.10
CA LEU A 299 -0.95 3.01 6.29
C LEU A 299 0.21 3.60 7.12
N ARG A 300 -0.02 3.96 8.38
CA ARG A 300 1.05 4.38 9.31
C ARG A 300 2.03 3.26 9.61
N GLU A 301 1.54 2.04 9.81
CA GLU A 301 2.39 0.87 10.02
C GLU A 301 3.22 0.53 8.78
N VAL A 302 2.64 0.70 7.57
CA VAL A 302 3.40 0.63 6.31
C VAL A 302 4.48 1.71 6.26
N ALA A 303 4.19 2.95 6.64
CA ALA A 303 5.18 4.03 6.66
C ALA A 303 6.33 3.75 7.65
N VAL A 304 6.02 3.25 8.86
CA VAL A 304 7.01 2.80 9.84
C VAL A 304 7.88 1.69 9.24
N PHE A 305 7.27 0.67 8.64
CA PHE A 305 8.00 -0.42 7.99
C PHE A 305 8.93 0.10 6.88
N LEU A 306 8.45 0.96 5.99
CA LEU A 306 9.25 1.51 4.90
C LEU A 306 10.38 2.41 5.42
N HIS A 307 10.14 3.18 6.49
CA HIS A 307 11.19 3.98 7.12
C HIS A 307 12.26 3.09 7.75
N ARG A 308 11.85 2.02 8.45
CA ARG A 308 12.73 0.98 9.01
C ARG A 308 13.61 0.33 7.92
N GLN A 309 13.08 0.17 6.72
CA GLN A 309 13.80 -0.32 5.53
C GLN A 309 14.64 0.74 4.81
N CYS A 310 14.69 1.97 5.34
CA CYS A 310 15.32 3.14 4.72
C CYS A 310 14.83 3.40 3.29
N ARG A 311 13.52 3.24 3.06
CA ARG A 311 12.85 3.42 1.74
C ARG A 311 12.08 4.72 1.60
N THR A 312 12.13 5.58 2.61
CA THR A 312 11.42 6.87 2.61
C THR A 312 12.28 8.00 2.07
N SER A 313 13.52 7.71 1.68
CA SER A 313 14.53 8.62 1.12
C SER A 313 15.57 7.82 0.33
N SER A 314 16.49 8.51 -0.33
CA SER A 314 17.63 7.93 -1.03
C SER A 314 18.78 7.54 -0.11
N LEU A 315 18.72 7.85 1.20
CA LEU A 315 19.80 7.59 2.16
C LEU A 315 20.14 6.09 2.28
N GLY A 316 19.12 5.22 2.25
CA GLY A 316 19.29 3.76 2.26
C GLY A 316 19.11 3.10 0.90
N LEU A 317 18.92 3.89 -0.17
CA LEU A 317 18.81 3.35 -1.50
C LEU A 317 20.19 2.96 -2.02
N ARG A 318 20.39 1.66 -2.10
CA ARG A 318 21.51 1.10 -2.83
C ARG A 318 21.16 1.02 -4.29
N LYS A 319 22.11 1.41 -5.13
CA LYS A 319 22.07 0.96 -6.52
C LYS A 319 22.00 -0.57 -6.46
N PRO A 320 21.01 -1.20 -7.12
CA PRO A 320 21.05 -2.64 -7.28
C PRO A 320 22.43 -2.95 -7.87
N ASP A 321 23.18 -3.88 -7.26
CA ASP A 321 24.34 -4.42 -7.96
C ASP A 321 23.86 -5.06 -9.28
N ALA A 322 24.76 -5.26 -10.25
CA ALA A 322 24.38 -5.80 -11.56
C ALA A 322 23.71 -7.19 -11.49
N THR A 323 23.71 -7.83 -10.31
CA THR A 323 23.08 -9.12 -10.00
C THR A 323 21.89 -9.01 -9.03
N ALA A 324 21.68 -7.87 -8.37
CA ALA A 324 20.65 -7.61 -7.35
C ALA A 324 19.34 -7.24 -8.04
N HIS A 325 18.78 -8.26 -8.65
CA HIS A 325 17.42 -8.32 -9.13
C HIS A 325 16.52 -8.65 -7.92
N GLU A 326 16.37 -7.74 -6.97
CA GLU A 326 15.58 -7.98 -5.76
C GLU A 326 14.28 -7.17 -5.77
N LEU A 327 13.23 -7.75 -6.35
CA LEU A 327 11.87 -7.19 -6.27
C LEU A 327 11.36 -7.27 -4.83
N ALA A 328 11.60 -8.40 -4.14
CA ALA A 328 11.35 -8.52 -2.71
C ALA A 328 12.47 -7.81 -1.94
N GLY A 329 12.15 -6.75 -1.18
CA GLY A 329 13.20 -6.05 -0.43
C GLY A 329 13.77 -6.91 0.72
N PRO A 330 15.06 -6.76 1.06
CA PRO A 330 15.68 -7.49 2.17
C PRO A 330 14.93 -7.26 3.48
N ASN A 331 14.85 -8.30 4.30
CA ASN A 331 14.20 -8.24 5.61
C ASN A 331 15.04 -7.38 6.59
N LEU A 332 14.37 -6.83 7.61
CA LEU A 332 14.68 -5.68 8.48
C LEU A 332 16.00 -5.63 9.27
N ARG A 333 16.99 -6.46 8.96
CA ARG A 333 18.37 -6.31 9.46
C ARG A 333 19.45 -6.61 8.42
N THR A 334 19.07 -6.75 7.16
CA THR A 334 19.98 -7.18 6.09
C THR A 334 20.24 -6.09 5.05
N ILE A 335 20.20 -4.82 5.44
CA ILE A 335 21.01 -3.80 4.76
C ILE A 335 22.46 -4.16 5.11
N PHE A 336 23.10 -5.03 4.32
CA PHE A 336 24.49 -5.47 4.53
C PHE A 336 25.43 -4.82 3.53
N PRO A 337 26.37 -3.96 3.94
CA PRO A 337 26.74 -3.62 5.33
C PRO A 337 25.72 -2.69 6.03
N PRO A 338 25.59 -2.70 7.37
CA PRO A 338 24.68 -1.79 8.07
C PRO A 338 24.92 -0.32 7.69
N LEU A 339 23.84 0.45 7.58
CA LEU A 339 23.89 1.88 7.31
C LEU A 339 23.92 2.63 8.65
N TYR A 340 25.00 3.37 8.92
CA TYR A 340 25.10 4.23 10.09
C TYR A 340 24.86 5.70 9.70
N SER A 341 24.00 6.39 10.45
CA SER A 341 23.77 7.83 10.27
C SER A 341 23.63 8.53 11.62
N GLY A 342 23.97 9.83 11.66
CA GLY A 342 23.68 10.71 12.80
C GLY A 342 22.28 11.32 12.77
N ASP A 343 21.55 11.14 11.67
CA ASP A 343 20.14 11.51 11.51
C ASP A 343 19.51 10.71 10.37
N PHE A 344 18.43 9.98 10.66
CA PHE A 344 17.63 9.31 9.64
C PHE A 344 16.37 10.10 9.28
N GLY A 345 16.08 11.21 9.95
CA GLY A 345 14.84 11.97 9.85
C GLY A 345 13.70 11.37 10.70
N ALA A 346 12.48 11.85 10.46
CA ALA A 346 11.28 11.31 11.09
C ALA A 346 10.61 10.28 10.18
N VAL A 347 9.88 9.33 10.79
CA VAL A 347 8.95 8.48 10.05
C VAL A 347 7.93 9.38 9.34
N PRO A 348 7.72 9.22 8.02
CA PRO A 348 6.71 10.01 7.32
C PRO A 348 5.30 9.75 7.84
N GLY A 349 4.47 10.79 7.89
CA GLY A 349 3.04 10.65 8.11
C GLY A 349 2.30 10.09 6.90
N VAL A 350 0.97 9.96 7.02
CA VAL A 350 0.09 9.63 5.89
C VAL A 350 -0.33 10.93 5.20
N GLY A 351 -0.05 11.01 3.91
CA GLY A 351 -0.42 12.13 3.04
C GLY A 351 -1.81 11.93 2.44
N GLN A 352 -1.92 12.11 1.13
CA GLN A 352 -3.14 11.89 0.38
C GLN A 352 -3.32 10.40 0.06
N VAL A 353 -4.58 9.96 0.07
CA VAL A 353 -4.96 8.56 -0.16
C VAL A 353 -6.03 8.48 -1.24
N ALA A 354 -5.76 7.67 -2.26
CA ALA A 354 -6.75 7.18 -3.20
C ALA A 354 -7.16 5.77 -2.78
N VAL A 355 -8.46 5.48 -2.79
CA VAL A 355 -8.98 4.12 -2.55
C VAL A 355 -9.67 3.64 -3.81
N ALA A 356 -9.12 2.58 -4.38
CA ALA A 356 -9.59 1.91 -5.57
C ALA A 356 -10.35 0.63 -5.22
N GLY A 357 -11.49 0.36 -5.84
CA GLY A 357 -12.24 -0.89 -5.67
C GLY A 357 -12.58 -1.52 -7.01
N PHE A 358 -12.45 -2.84 -7.12
CA PHE A 358 -12.88 -3.62 -8.29
C PHE A 358 -13.86 -4.71 -7.89
N SER A 359 -14.90 -4.93 -8.71
CA SER A 359 -15.92 -5.94 -8.48
C SER A 359 -16.49 -5.81 -7.05
N GLN A 360 -16.60 -6.91 -6.30
CA GLN A 360 -17.06 -6.89 -4.90
C GLN A 360 -16.13 -6.11 -3.94
N GLY A 361 -14.90 -5.79 -4.36
CA GLY A 361 -13.98 -4.94 -3.62
C GLY A 361 -14.50 -3.53 -3.35
N ILE A 362 -15.45 -3.07 -4.18
CA ILE A 362 -16.14 -1.80 -3.99
C ILE A 362 -16.91 -1.72 -2.67
N GLY A 363 -17.26 -2.87 -2.06
CA GLY A 363 -17.90 -2.91 -0.75
C GLY A 363 -17.05 -2.25 0.35
N ALA A 364 -15.72 -2.42 0.31
CA ALA A 364 -14.82 -1.75 1.26
C ALA A 364 -14.77 -0.24 1.01
N VAL A 365 -14.79 0.19 -0.24
CA VAL A 365 -14.82 1.62 -0.59
C VAL A 365 -16.09 2.28 -0.07
N LYS A 366 -17.25 1.61 -0.22
CA LYS A 366 -18.53 2.05 0.38
C LYS A 366 -18.41 2.20 1.89
N ALA A 367 -17.86 1.19 2.56
CA ALA A 367 -17.67 1.20 4.01
C ALA A 367 -16.76 2.35 4.49
N LEU A 368 -15.74 2.71 3.71
CA LEU A 368 -14.82 3.82 4.01
C LEU A 368 -15.41 5.21 3.74
N MET A 369 -16.40 5.30 2.86
CA MET A 369 -17.18 6.53 2.64
C MET A 369 -18.23 6.76 3.73
N SER A 370 -18.74 5.69 4.34
CA SER A 370 -19.57 5.80 5.53
C SER A 370 -18.70 6.04 6.78
N ASP A 371 -19.16 6.90 7.69
CA ASP A 371 -18.50 7.19 8.98
C ASP A 371 -18.58 6.00 9.98
N LEU A 372 -18.37 4.78 9.49
CA LEU A 372 -18.40 3.56 10.30
C LEU A 372 -17.28 3.59 11.32
N THR A 373 -17.65 3.24 12.55
CA THR A 373 -16.69 3.07 13.65
C THR A 373 -15.91 1.78 13.48
N PHE A 374 -14.76 1.69 14.16
CA PHE A 374 -13.96 0.48 14.22
C PHE A 374 -14.82 -0.74 14.62
N PRO A 375 -14.65 -1.92 13.99
CA PRO A 375 -15.60 -3.03 14.15
C PRO A 375 -15.67 -3.54 15.60
N VAL A 376 -16.90 -3.72 16.09
CA VAL A 376 -17.18 -4.32 17.41
C VAL A 376 -16.73 -5.78 17.37
N GLY A 377 -15.82 -6.17 18.27
CA GLY A 377 -15.27 -7.53 18.35
C GLY A 377 -13.82 -7.69 17.90
N LEU A 378 -13.21 -6.66 17.29
CA LEU A 378 -11.77 -6.62 17.07
C LEU A 378 -11.07 -5.96 18.27
N ASN A 379 -9.95 -6.54 18.71
CA ASN A 379 -9.16 -5.98 19.80
C ASN A 379 -8.42 -4.72 19.34
N SER A 380 -9.05 -3.56 19.57
CA SER A 380 -8.57 -2.23 19.23
C SER A 380 -7.14 -1.96 19.74
N THR A 381 -6.75 -2.52 20.90
CA THR A 381 -5.38 -2.43 21.45
C THR A 381 -4.35 -3.21 20.65
N LEU A 382 -4.73 -4.37 20.08
CA LEU A 382 -3.87 -5.15 19.18
C LEU A 382 -3.71 -4.48 17.82
N TRP A 383 -4.73 -3.75 17.38
CA TRP A 383 -4.70 -2.99 16.14
C TRP A 383 -4.05 -1.61 16.29
N GLY A 384 -3.91 -1.12 17.52
CA GLY A 384 -3.41 0.23 17.78
C GLY A 384 -4.40 1.32 17.37
N VAL A 385 -5.69 1.01 17.44
CA VAL A 385 -6.79 1.96 17.27
C VAL A 385 -7.44 2.14 18.66
N PRO A 386 -7.60 3.36 19.20
CA PRO A 386 -8.26 3.54 20.49
C PRO A 386 -9.69 2.99 20.50
N MET A 387 -10.11 2.35 21.61
CA MET A 387 -11.51 1.94 21.84
C MET A 387 -12.46 3.13 21.61
N GLY A 388 -13.50 2.94 20.79
CA GLY A 388 -14.51 3.96 20.49
C GLY A 388 -14.18 4.90 19.32
N GLY A 389 -13.01 4.72 18.69
CA GLY A 389 -12.58 5.50 17.55
C GLY A 389 -12.28 6.95 17.91
N GLY A 390 -11.00 7.27 18.09
CA GLY A 390 -10.55 8.62 18.40
C GLY A 390 -11.05 9.61 17.35
N THR A 391 -11.67 10.71 17.80
CA THR A 391 -12.14 11.78 16.90
C THR A 391 -11.03 12.36 16.03
N ASP A 392 -9.77 12.29 16.49
CA ASP A 392 -8.61 12.77 15.74
C ASP A 392 -8.22 11.84 14.59
N GLY A 393 -8.25 10.52 14.80
CA GLY A 393 -7.97 9.53 13.76
C GLY A 393 -8.98 9.59 12.62
N ARG A 394 -10.27 9.74 12.95
CA ARG A 394 -11.32 9.95 11.95
C ARG A 394 -11.15 11.25 11.18
N ARG A 395 -10.86 12.36 11.86
CA ARG A 395 -10.61 13.66 11.20
C ARG A 395 -9.36 13.65 10.34
N GLU A 396 -8.35 12.89 10.71
CA GLU A 396 -7.15 12.71 9.90
C GLU A 396 -7.42 11.84 8.68
N TRP A 397 -8.13 10.72 8.84
CA TRP A 397 -8.58 9.90 7.71
C TRP A 397 -9.43 10.71 6.73
N ALA A 398 -10.42 11.46 7.22
CA ALA A 398 -11.27 12.29 6.36
C ALA A 398 -10.48 13.33 5.56
N ARG A 399 -9.34 13.81 6.10
CA ARG A 399 -8.40 14.71 5.41
C ARG A 399 -7.44 13.99 4.47
N ALA A 400 -7.08 12.74 4.76
CA ALA A 400 -6.18 11.95 3.94
C ALA A 400 -6.92 11.35 2.71
N PHE A 401 -8.17 10.90 2.88
CA PHE A 401 -8.95 10.26 1.83
C PHE A 401 -9.45 11.28 0.79
N ARG A 402 -8.76 11.33 -0.36
CA ARG A 402 -8.94 12.35 -1.41
C ARG A 402 -9.56 11.83 -2.69
N GLU A 403 -9.28 10.59 -3.08
CA GLU A 403 -9.77 10.07 -4.35
C GLU A 403 -10.45 8.70 -4.19
N VAL A 404 -11.57 8.53 -4.90
CA VAL A 404 -12.23 7.22 -5.09
C VAL A 404 -12.02 6.78 -6.53
N TRP A 405 -11.47 5.59 -6.72
CA TRP A 405 -11.34 4.95 -8.04
C TRP A 405 -12.23 3.71 -8.09
N ASP A 406 -13.42 3.85 -8.65
CA ASP A 406 -14.32 2.74 -8.92
C ASP A 406 -13.94 2.10 -10.26
N LEU A 407 -13.25 0.96 -10.16
CA LEU A 407 -12.68 0.22 -11.27
C LEU A 407 -13.56 -0.99 -11.56
N ASP A 408 -14.73 -0.80 -12.15
CA ASP A 408 -15.71 -1.85 -12.46
C ASP A 408 -16.31 -2.52 -11.21
N GLY A 409 -16.72 -1.70 -10.24
CA GLY A 409 -17.38 -2.13 -9.02
C GLY A 409 -18.67 -2.92 -9.28
N HIS A 410 -18.88 -4.01 -8.53
CA HIS A 410 -20.11 -4.79 -8.60
C HIS A 410 -21.12 -4.26 -7.57
N HIS A 411 -21.91 -3.26 -7.96
CA HIS A 411 -22.79 -2.55 -7.02
C HIS A 411 -24.01 -3.37 -6.60
N SER A 412 -24.58 -4.20 -7.48
CA SER A 412 -25.78 -5.01 -7.18
C SER A 412 -25.61 -5.92 -5.95
N GLY A 413 -24.46 -6.59 -5.82
CA GLY A 413 -24.13 -7.43 -4.66
C GLY A 413 -23.75 -6.67 -3.38
N THR A 414 -23.65 -5.34 -3.45
CA THR A 414 -23.17 -4.48 -2.35
C THR A 414 -24.15 -3.32 -2.04
N GLY A 415 -25.46 -3.55 -2.21
CA GLY A 415 -26.51 -2.57 -1.88
C GLY A 415 -26.99 -1.69 -3.05
N GLY A 416 -26.50 -1.94 -4.27
CA GLY A 416 -26.92 -1.27 -5.49
C GLY A 416 -26.24 0.07 -5.77
N TRP A 417 -26.55 0.62 -6.95
CA TRP A 417 -26.03 1.89 -7.43
C TRP A 417 -26.53 3.08 -6.60
N ARG A 418 -27.83 3.10 -6.26
CA ARG A 418 -28.41 4.20 -5.47
C ARG A 418 -27.69 4.41 -4.13
N ALA A 419 -27.49 3.34 -3.37
CA ALA A 419 -26.78 3.41 -2.09
C ALA A 419 -25.32 3.89 -2.24
N TYR A 420 -24.65 3.50 -3.34
CA TYR A 420 -23.32 4.01 -3.65
C TYR A 420 -23.33 5.51 -3.94
N LEU A 421 -24.26 5.97 -4.79
CA LEU A 421 -24.36 7.37 -5.19
C LEU A 421 -24.74 8.27 -4.00
N ASP A 422 -25.58 7.80 -3.07
CA ASP A 422 -25.89 8.50 -1.82
C ASP A 422 -24.64 8.71 -0.96
N LEU A 423 -23.86 7.63 -0.73
CA LEU A 423 -22.59 7.70 0.01
C LEU A 423 -21.57 8.60 -0.69
N LEU A 424 -21.44 8.44 -2.01
CA LEU A 424 -20.53 9.22 -2.83
C LEU A 424 -20.84 10.71 -2.74
N ARG A 425 -22.12 11.08 -2.77
CA ARG A 425 -22.54 12.48 -2.65
C ARG A 425 -22.13 13.09 -1.31
N VAL A 426 -22.41 12.39 -0.21
CA VAL A 426 -22.05 12.85 1.14
C VAL A 426 -20.54 13.00 1.25
N TRP A 427 -19.79 11.98 0.81
CA TRP A 427 -18.34 12.02 0.81
C TRP A 427 -17.80 13.15 -0.09
N PHE A 428 -18.20 13.23 -1.35
CA PHE A 428 -17.67 14.21 -2.29
C PHE A 428 -17.89 15.67 -1.84
N ASN A 429 -19.05 15.96 -1.25
CA ASN A 429 -19.42 17.31 -0.83
C ASN A 429 -18.82 17.75 0.51
N HIS A 430 -18.28 16.81 1.30
CA HIS A 430 -17.63 17.15 2.57
C HIS A 430 -16.30 17.92 2.37
N ASP A 431 -15.64 17.77 1.22
CA ASP A 431 -14.37 18.47 0.95
C ASP A 431 -14.20 18.80 -0.55
N PRO A 432 -13.97 20.07 -0.93
CA PRO A 432 -13.84 20.49 -2.33
C PRO A 432 -12.57 19.98 -3.03
N GLY A 433 -11.63 19.36 -2.31
CA GLY A 433 -10.46 18.69 -2.87
C GLY A 433 -10.69 17.23 -3.24
N ARG A 434 -11.90 16.67 -3.03
CA ARG A 434 -12.19 15.26 -3.35
C ARG A 434 -12.40 15.03 -4.85
N VAL A 435 -11.95 13.86 -5.32
CA VAL A 435 -11.97 13.45 -6.72
C VAL A 435 -12.61 12.07 -6.87
N VAL A 436 -13.39 11.88 -7.92
CA VAL A 436 -14.04 10.61 -8.25
C VAL A 436 -13.62 10.16 -9.64
N ARG A 437 -13.23 8.89 -9.78
CA ARG A 437 -12.94 8.28 -11.06
C ARG A 437 -13.72 6.98 -11.17
N SER A 438 -14.64 6.90 -12.11
CA SER A 438 -15.51 5.76 -12.40
C SER A 438 -15.14 5.17 -13.75
N TYR A 439 -14.89 3.87 -13.81
CA TYR A 439 -14.54 3.14 -15.02
C TYR A 439 -15.32 1.85 -15.03
N HIS A 440 -16.17 1.62 -16.03
CA HIS A 440 -17.04 0.46 -16.06
C HIS A 440 -17.18 -0.15 -17.44
N SER A 441 -17.32 -1.47 -17.45
CA SER A 441 -17.80 -2.23 -18.60
C SER A 441 -19.32 -2.09 -18.75
N GLY A 442 -19.88 -2.60 -19.86
CA GLY A 442 -21.24 -2.24 -20.28
C GLY A 442 -22.32 -2.71 -19.30
N ASP A 443 -22.10 -3.85 -18.64
CA ASP A 443 -23.11 -4.53 -17.83
C ASP A 443 -23.10 -4.12 -16.35
N THR A 444 -22.05 -3.43 -15.93
CA THR A 444 -21.80 -3.03 -14.53
C THR A 444 -21.98 -1.54 -14.30
N GLY A 445 -21.97 -0.73 -15.37
CA GLY A 445 -21.86 0.72 -15.30
C GLY A 445 -22.94 1.45 -14.50
N PRO A 446 -22.62 2.66 -14.01
CA PRO A 446 -23.58 3.50 -13.31
C PRO A 446 -24.74 3.93 -14.21
N PRO A 447 -25.87 4.35 -13.61
CA PRO A 447 -26.88 5.14 -14.31
C PRO A 447 -26.23 6.30 -15.06
N ASP A 448 -26.72 6.63 -16.26
CA ASP A 448 -26.08 7.64 -17.11
C ASP A 448 -26.03 9.01 -16.39
N PRO A 449 -24.83 9.56 -16.11
CA PRO A 449 -24.67 10.80 -15.36
C PRO A 449 -25.36 12.03 -16.00
N LEU A 450 -25.69 11.98 -17.28
CA LEU A 450 -26.35 13.10 -17.97
C LEU A 450 -27.87 13.05 -17.86
N THR A 451 -28.46 11.86 -17.71
CA THR A 451 -29.92 11.67 -17.73
C THR A 451 -30.47 11.20 -16.40
N ASP A 452 -29.65 10.57 -15.56
CA ASP A 452 -30.06 10.10 -14.24
C ASP A 452 -30.30 11.28 -13.28
N PRO A 453 -31.42 11.29 -12.54
CA PRO A 453 -31.79 12.43 -11.70
C PRO A 453 -31.05 12.49 -10.36
N HIS A 454 -30.11 11.57 -10.08
CA HIS A 454 -29.44 11.57 -8.79
C HIS A 454 -28.60 12.86 -8.60
N PRO A 455 -28.75 13.58 -7.47
CA PRO A 455 -28.15 14.90 -7.29
C PRO A 455 -26.62 14.91 -7.27
N VAL A 456 -25.97 13.76 -7.02
CA VAL A 456 -24.51 13.63 -7.11
C VAL A 456 -23.97 14.03 -8.48
N TRP A 457 -24.71 13.76 -9.57
CA TRP A 457 -24.26 14.10 -10.92
C TRP A 457 -24.30 15.60 -11.16
N THR A 458 -25.22 16.31 -10.53
CA THR A 458 -25.23 17.78 -10.51
C THR A 458 -24.05 18.30 -9.70
N ASP A 459 -23.78 17.74 -8.53
CA ASP A 459 -22.66 18.14 -7.67
C ASP A 459 -21.30 17.93 -8.37
N LEU A 460 -21.11 16.78 -9.05
CA LEU A 460 -19.91 16.46 -9.81
C LEU A 460 -19.74 17.35 -11.06
N ARG A 461 -20.84 17.70 -11.72
CA ARG A 461 -20.86 18.60 -12.90
C ARG A 461 -20.91 20.08 -12.54
N GLY A 462 -20.99 20.46 -11.27
CA GLY A 462 -21.12 21.86 -10.85
C GLY A 462 -19.97 22.77 -11.33
N GLY A 463 -18.80 22.20 -11.66
CA GLY A 463 -17.68 22.89 -12.29
C GLY A 463 -17.67 22.89 -13.82
N GLY A 464 -18.69 22.33 -14.47
CA GLY A 464 -18.74 22.07 -15.90
C GLY A 464 -18.22 20.68 -16.30
N LEU A 465 -18.45 20.34 -17.57
CA LEU A 465 -17.83 19.21 -18.25
C LEU A 465 -16.67 19.74 -19.10
N ASP A 466 -15.45 19.30 -18.80
CA ASP A 466 -14.28 19.63 -19.62
C ASP A 466 -14.26 18.78 -20.91
N LEU A 467 -14.84 17.57 -20.83
CA LEU A 467 -14.79 16.57 -21.88
C LEU A 467 -16.06 15.71 -21.89
N ASP A 468 -16.69 15.59 -23.06
CA ASP A 468 -17.68 14.56 -23.39
C ASP A 468 -17.28 13.93 -24.73
N ARG A 469 -16.82 12.69 -24.68
CA ARG A 469 -16.33 11.94 -25.85
C ARG A 469 -17.15 10.67 -26.02
N PRO A 470 -18.24 10.71 -26.80
CA PRO A 470 -18.90 9.49 -27.24
C PRO A 470 -18.17 8.91 -28.45
N THR A 471 -17.86 7.61 -28.42
CA THR A 471 -17.50 6.86 -29.63
C THR A 471 -18.75 6.10 -30.08
N PRO A 472 -19.46 6.56 -31.13
CA PRO A 472 -20.67 5.91 -31.61
C PRO A 472 -20.35 4.50 -32.14
N PRO A 473 -21.31 3.56 -32.08
CA PRO A 473 -21.06 2.17 -32.40
C PRO A 473 -20.62 2.00 -33.86
N ALA A 474 -19.41 1.46 -34.07
CA ALA A 474 -19.07 0.86 -35.34
C ALA A 474 -20.00 -0.36 -35.54
N ARG A 475 -20.97 -0.25 -36.45
CA ARG A 475 -22.00 -1.26 -36.78
C ARG A 475 -22.55 -2.06 -35.57
N GLY A 476 -23.03 -1.35 -34.55
CA GLY A 476 -24.11 -1.85 -33.69
C GLY A 476 -23.79 -2.52 -32.34
N ALA A 477 -22.54 -2.58 -31.86
CA ALA A 477 -22.28 -3.09 -30.50
C ALA A 477 -21.06 -2.48 -29.77
N PHE A 478 -20.10 -1.88 -30.50
CA PHE A 478 -18.84 -1.37 -29.93
C PHE A 478 -18.93 0.11 -29.60
N TRP A 479 -19.26 0.45 -28.36
CA TRP A 479 -19.34 1.84 -27.91
C TRP A 479 -18.46 2.09 -26.68
N ALA A 480 -18.09 3.36 -26.52
CA ALA A 480 -17.44 3.91 -25.34
C ALA A 480 -17.92 5.36 -25.15
N ARG A 481 -17.93 5.83 -23.91
CA ARG A 481 -18.15 7.23 -23.58
C ARG A 481 -17.26 7.63 -22.43
N LEU A 482 -16.56 8.74 -22.59
CA LEU A 482 -15.77 9.37 -21.54
C LEU A 482 -16.38 10.73 -21.21
N LEU A 483 -16.83 10.89 -19.97
CA LEU A 483 -17.19 12.16 -19.37
C LEU A 483 -16.11 12.54 -18.36
N GLN A 484 -15.64 13.77 -18.39
CA GLN A 484 -14.55 14.17 -17.49
C GLN A 484 -14.55 15.66 -17.19
N ASN A 485 -14.11 15.97 -15.97
CA ASN A 485 -13.59 17.27 -15.58
C ASN A 485 -12.40 17.10 -14.61
N ALA A 486 -11.92 18.19 -14.03
CA ALA A 486 -10.81 18.17 -13.08
C ALA A 486 -11.03 17.20 -11.89
N ARG A 487 -12.26 17.08 -11.38
CA ARG A 487 -12.59 16.36 -10.14
C ARG A 487 -13.38 15.06 -10.37
N TRP A 488 -13.77 14.79 -11.60
CA TRP A 488 -14.61 13.65 -11.93
C TRP A 488 -14.24 13.04 -13.28
N THR A 489 -14.28 11.72 -13.37
CA THR A 489 -14.25 10.97 -14.61
C THR A 489 -15.28 9.86 -14.56
N ASP A 490 -16.00 9.65 -15.66
CA ASP A 490 -16.82 8.47 -15.93
C ASP A 490 -16.43 7.93 -17.31
N LEU A 491 -15.85 6.74 -17.34
CA LEU A 491 -15.64 5.96 -18.56
C LEU A 491 -16.61 4.78 -18.53
N ARG A 492 -17.43 4.67 -19.57
CA ARG A 492 -18.25 3.48 -19.82
C ARG A 492 -17.90 2.91 -21.18
N VAL A 493 -17.67 1.59 -21.25
CA VAL A 493 -17.32 0.90 -22.50
C VAL A 493 -18.12 -0.38 -22.62
N SER A 494 -18.60 -0.69 -23.81
CA SER A 494 -19.21 -1.99 -24.11
C SER A 494 -18.20 -3.13 -23.98
N ASN A 495 -18.65 -4.32 -23.60
CA ASN A 495 -17.80 -5.53 -23.51
C ASN A 495 -17.02 -5.80 -24.81
N PRO A 496 -17.66 -5.77 -26.02
CA PRO A 496 -16.95 -5.95 -27.27
C PRO A 496 -15.84 -4.91 -27.51
N TYR A 497 -15.99 -3.67 -26.99
CA TYR A 497 -14.98 -2.62 -27.10
C TYR A 497 -13.67 -2.98 -26.39
N VAL A 498 -13.71 -3.80 -25.34
CA VAL A 498 -12.52 -4.24 -24.60
C VAL A 498 -12.12 -5.69 -24.87
N ASP A 499 -12.93 -6.51 -25.55
CA ASP A 499 -12.65 -7.93 -25.84
C ASP A 499 -11.73 -8.23 -27.03
N GLY A 500 -11.18 -7.23 -27.70
CA GLY A 500 -10.46 -7.42 -28.97
C GLY A 500 -9.14 -8.19 -28.85
N SER A 501 -9.14 -9.46 -29.24
CA SER A 501 -7.95 -10.32 -29.36
C SER A 501 -7.30 -10.20 -30.74
N SER A 502 -6.23 -9.40 -30.88
CA SER A 502 -5.16 -9.58 -31.89
C SER A 502 -4.21 -8.38 -31.93
N GLY A 503 -3.02 -8.51 -31.33
CA GLY A 503 -1.94 -7.55 -31.51
C GLY A 503 -0.72 -7.84 -30.62
N PRO A 504 0.52 -7.75 -31.14
CA PRO A 504 1.73 -8.00 -30.37
C PRO A 504 2.10 -6.74 -29.57
N GLN A 505 1.34 -6.42 -28.53
CA GLN A 505 1.76 -5.58 -27.40
C GLN A 505 0.72 -5.73 -26.28
N LEU A 506 1.19 -6.07 -25.08
CA LEU A 506 0.40 -6.48 -23.92
C LEU A 506 -0.83 -5.58 -23.63
N PRO A 507 -2.03 -6.17 -23.45
CA PRO A 507 -2.37 -7.51 -23.91
C PRO A 507 -3.84 -7.72 -24.33
N VAL A 508 -3.97 -8.83 -25.03
CA VAL A 508 -5.14 -9.71 -25.10
C VAL A 508 -5.88 -9.76 -23.75
N PHE A 509 -7.18 -9.49 -23.83
CA PHE A 509 -8.09 -9.44 -22.70
C PHE A 509 -8.83 -10.78 -22.61
N LEU A 510 -8.78 -11.45 -21.45
CA LEU A 510 -9.47 -12.74 -21.25
C LEU A 510 -10.98 -12.56 -21.01
N ASP A 511 -11.37 -11.40 -20.46
CA ASP A 511 -12.73 -11.01 -20.07
C ASP A 511 -12.80 -9.47 -19.92
N PRO A 512 -13.86 -8.78 -20.42
CA PRO A 512 -14.06 -7.34 -20.24
C PRO A 512 -13.96 -6.88 -18.79
N HIS A 513 -14.53 -7.66 -17.88
CA HIS A 513 -14.66 -7.28 -16.47
C HIS A 513 -13.28 -7.12 -15.84
N HIS A 514 -12.37 -8.05 -16.11
CA HIS A 514 -10.99 -8.00 -15.61
C HIS A 514 -10.07 -7.03 -16.38
N THR A 515 -10.56 -6.44 -17.48
CA THR A 515 -9.81 -5.51 -18.32
C THR A 515 -9.90 -4.07 -17.82
N ILE A 516 -11.07 -3.67 -17.33
CA ILE A 516 -11.32 -2.30 -16.87
C ILE A 516 -10.36 -1.84 -15.78
N PRO A 517 -10.01 -2.64 -14.75
CA PRO A 517 -9.07 -2.19 -13.73
C PRO A 517 -7.73 -1.75 -14.31
N ARG A 518 -7.23 -2.42 -15.35
CA ARG A 518 -5.98 -2.06 -16.00
C ARG A 518 -6.05 -0.69 -16.69
N ILE A 519 -7.11 -0.44 -17.45
CA ILE A 519 -7.31 0.81 -18.20
C ILE A 519 -7.62 1.96 -17.24
N GLY A 520 -8.59 1.74 -16.35
CA GLY A 520 -9.06 2.73 -15.39
C GLY A 520 -7.97 3.16 -14.40
N PHE A 521 -7.16 2.22 -13.91
CA PHE A 521 -6.02 2.55 -13.05
C PHE A 521 -4.98 3.40 -13.80
N SER A 522 -4.63 3.03 -15.04
CA SER A 522 -3.68 3.81 -15.85
C SER A 522 -4.18 5.22 -16.10
N HIS A 523 -5.49 5.35 -16.39
CA HIS A 523 -6.11 6.64 -16.66
C HIS A 523 -6.18 7.49 -15.39
N ALA A 524 -6.58 6.92 -14.26
CA ALA A 524 -6.62 7.60 -12.98
C ALA A 524 -5.22 8.15 -12.59
N LEU A 525 -4.17 7.35 -12.80
CA LEU A 525 -2.79 7.79 -12.59
C LEU A 525 -2.39 8.99 -13.47
N SER A 526 -2.88 9.09 -14.70
CA SER A 526 -2.58 10.21 -15.58
C SER A 526 -3.16 11.54 -15.09
N MET A 527 -4.18 11.49 -14.22
CA MET A 527 -4.91 12.66 -13.74
C MET A 527 -4.70 12.96 -12.25
N THR A 528 -4.30 11.97 -11.46
CA THR A 528 -4.11 12.14 -10.01
C THR A 528 -2.91 13.04 -9.70
N THR A 529 -3.07 13.84 -8.65
CA THR A 529 -1.98 14.62 -8.07
C THR A 529 -1.20 13.86 -7.02
N LEU A 530 -1.69 12.70 -6.57
CA LEU A 530 -1.03 11.88 -5.56
C LEU A 530 0.34 11.42 -6.03
N GLY A 531 1.34 11.55 -5.16
CA GLY A 531 2.71 11.13 -5.44
C GLY A 531 3.38 11.90 -6.59
N ARG A 532 2.85 13.05 -7.01
CA ARG A 532 3.51 13.95 -7.97
C ARG A 532 4.47 14.88 -7.24
N ALA A 533 5.66 15.10 -7.80
CA ALA A 533 6.54 16.16 -7.29
C ALA A 533 5.86 17.52 -7.46
N ALA A 534 6.04 18.43 -6.50
CA ALA A 534 5.43 19.77 -6.50
C ALA A 534 5.76 20.65 -7.73
N ALA A 535 6.62 20.17 -8.63
CA ALA A 535 7.06 20.86 -9.84
C ALA A 535 6.89 20.01 -11.13
N THR A 536 5.81 19.24 -11.26
CA THR A 536 5.35 18.76 -12.57
C THR A 536 3.82 18.66 -12.57
N ARG A 537 3.15 19.80 -12.73
CA ARG A 537 1.88 19.78 -13.47
C ARG A 537 2.25 19.65 -14.94
N PRO A 538 1.67 18.70 -15.70
CA PRO A 538 1.80 18.74 -17.15
C PRO A 538 1.29 20.07 -17.71
#